data_AF-A0A167VCH3-F1
#
_entry.id   AF-A0A167VCH3-F1
#
_cell.length_a   1.000
_cell.length_b   1.000
_cell.length_c   1.000
_cell.angle_alpha   90.00
_cell.angle_beta   90.00
_cell.angle_gamma   90.00
#
_symmetry.space_group_name_H-M   'P 1'
#
loop_
_entity.id
_entity.type
_entity.pdbx_description
1 polymer ?
#
loop_
_entity_poly.entity_id
_entity_poly.type
_entity_poly.pdbx_seq_one_letter_code
_entity_poly.pdbx_strand_id
1 'polypeptide(L)'
;MTTITLKINERTKAGKAFLEMTNVLVKDSKGIEIIATGPNKTTEKKSEIYNPEFVAMIKKAQKSKKRTVVDPNDIWGSLGLK
;
A
#
# COMPACT_ATOMS: atom_id res chain seq x y z
N MET A 1 32.13 -2.73 -4.87
CA MET A 1 30.70 -3.05 -5.05
C MET A 1 30.62 -4.10 -6.14
N THR A 2 30.08 -5.27 -5.82
CA THR A 2 29.97 -6.39 -6.77
C THR A 2 28.49 -6.60 -7.04
N THR A 3 28.11 -6.66 -8.32
CA THR A 3 26.70 -6.74 -8.73
C THR A 3 26.36 -8.16 -9.15
N ILE A 4 25.32 -8.73 -8.54
CA ILE A 4 24.78 -10.04 -8.90
C ILE A 4 23.36 -9.83 -9.43
N THR A 5 23.10 -10.30 -10.65
CA THR A 5 21.76 -10.25 -11.27
C THR A 5 21.04 -11.57 -11.04
N LEU A 6 19.89 -11.52 -10.35
CA LEU A 6 19.09 -12.69 -10.03
C LEU A 6 17.68 -12.56 -10.62
N LYS A 7 17.20 -13.60 -11.30
CA LYS A 7 15.82 -13.68 -11.78
C LYS A 7 14.99 -14.52 -10.81
N ILE A 8 14.12 -13.88 -10.05
CA ILE A 8 13.30 -14.53 -9.03
C ILE A 8 11.85 -14.62 -9.53
N ASN A 9 11.22 -15.79 -9.36
CA ASN A 9 9.80 -15.96 -9.64
C ASN A 9 8.99 -15.93 -8.33
N GLU A 10 8.35 -14.80 -8.04
CA GLU A 10 7.54 -14.54 -6.84
C GLU A 10 6.30 -15.47 -6.69
N ARG A 11 5.91 -16.19 -7.76
CA ARG A 11 4.79 -17.14 -7.69
C ARG A 11 5.19 -18.50 -7.10
N THR A 12 6.49 -18.77 -6.99
CA THR A 12 7.02 -20.04 -6.48
C THR A 12 7.35 -19.95 -4.99
N LYS A 13 7.30 -21.09 -4.27
CA LYS A 13 7.67 -21.14 -2.84
C LYS A 13 9.10 -20.65 -2.60
N ALA A 14 10.04 -21.08 -3.44
CA ALA A 14 11.45 -20.67 -3.34
C ALA A 14 11.63 -19.16 -3.60
N GLY A 15 10.93 -18.61 -4.61
CA GLY A 15 11.03 -17.18 -4.91
C GLY A 15 10.46 -16.28 -3.80
N LYS A 16 9.35 -16.68 -3.17
CA LYS A 16 8.80 -15.97 -2.00
C LYS A 16 9.74 -16.02 -0.81
N ALA A 17 10.25 -17.21 -0.48
CA ALA A 17 11.19 -17.37 0.64
C ALA A 17 12.47 -16.55 0.45
N PHE A 18 13.04 -16.55 -0.76
CA PHE A 18 14.22 -15.76 -1.07
C PHE A 18 13.97 -14.25 -0.92
N LEU A 19 12.81 -13.75 -1.37
CA LEU A 19 12.43 -12.34 -1.25
C LEU A 19 12.25 -11.91 0.23
N GLU A 20 11.68 -12.78 1.06
CA GLU A 20 11.55 -12.50 2.50
C GLU A 20 12.90 -12.46 3.20
N MET A 21 13.80 -13.40 2.88
CA MET A 21 15.16 -13.43 3.42
C MET A 21 15.95 -12.17 3.02
N THR A 22 15.89 -11.75 1.76
CA THR A 22 16.62 -10.56 1.30
C THR A 22 16.10 -9.29 1.98
N ASN A 23 14.78 -9.18 2.19
CA ASN A 23 14.20 -8.05 2.93
C ASN A 23 14.68 -7.95 4.38
N VAL A 24 14.96 -9.07 5.05
CA VAL A 24 15.57 -9.07 6.40
C VAL A 24 17.03 -8.63 6.32
N LEU A 25 17.80 -9.22 5.42
CA LEU A 25 19.24 -8.94 5.27
C LEU A 25 19.52 -7.47 4.91
N VAL A 26 18.69 -6.83 4.10
CA VAL A 26 18.84 -5.40 3.75
C VAL A 26 18.46 -4.47 4.89
N LYS A 27 17.47 -4.85 5.72
CA LYS A 27 17.09 -4.05 6.90
C LYS A 27 18.19 -4.06 7.95
N ASP A 28 18.81 -5.21 8.15
CA ASP A 28 19.80 -5.41 9.22
C ASP A 28 21.23 -5.05 8.78
N SER A 29 21.51 -4.95 7.48
CA SER A 29 22.85 -4.65 6.97
C SER A 29 22.86 -3.63 5.83
N LYS A 30 23.68 -2.58 5.98
CA LYS A 30 23.96 -1.59 4.92
C LYS A 30 24.88 -2.11 3.81
N GLY A 31 25.23 -3.40 3.85
CA GLY A 31 26.21 -4.02 2.93
C GLY A 31 25.59 -4.61 1.66
N ILE A 32 24.26 -4.72 1.61
CA ILE A 32 23.53 -5.35 0.51
C ILE A 32 22.46 -4.36 0.02
N GLU A 33 22.44 -4.12 -1.29
CA GLU A 33 21.43 -3.30 -1.94
C GLU A 33 20.64 -4.16 -2.94
N ILE A 34 19.30 -4.13 -2.85
CA ILE A 34 18.42 -4.79 -3.82
C ILE A 34 18.08 -3.78 -4.91
N ILE A 35 18.61 -4.00 -6.11
CA ILE A 35 18.27 -3.23 -7.31
C ILE A 35 17.18 -4.02 -8.05
N ALA A 36 15.92 -3.81 -7.67
CA ALA A 36 14.79 -4.48 -8.30
C ALA A 36 14.40 -3.81 -9.63
N THR A 37 14.73 -4.45 -10.75
CA THR A 37 14.39 -4.01 -12.11
C THR A 37 13.14 -4.73 -12.63
N GLY A 38 11.98 -4.47 -12.02
CA GLY A 38 10.70 -5.08 -12.41
C GLY A 38 9.52 -4.13 -12.18
N PRO A 39 8.33 -4.41 -12.75
CA PRO A 39 7.15 -3.53 -12.63
C PRO A 39 6.67 -3.36 -11.18
N ASN A 40 7.02 -4.29 -10.30
CA ASN A 40 6.77 -4.20 -8.86
C ASN A 40 7.97 -3.54 -8.15
N LYS A 41 8.20 -2.25 -8.43
CA LYS A 41 9.01 -1.40 -7.54
C LYS A 41 8.32 -1.33 -6.18
N THR A 42 8.70 -2.20 -5.27
CA THR A 42 8.27 -2.12 -3.86
C THR A 42 9.46 -2.10 -2.92
N THR A 43 10.54 -1.43 -3.33
CA THR A 43 11.45 -0.80 -2.38
C THR A 43 10.91 0.60 -2.10
N GLU A 44 10.51 0.82 -0.85
CA GLU A 44 10.25 2.14 -0.24
C GLU A 44 9.06 2.95 -0.77
N LYS A 45 7.89 2.44 -0.43
CA LYS A 45 6.91 3.04 0.48
C LYS A 45 5.70 2.12 0.30
N LYS A 46 5.01 1.72 1.38
CA LYS A 46 3.56 1.67 1.24
C LYS A 46 3.21 3.10 0.87
N SER A 47 3.20 3.44 -0.42
CA SER A 47 2.40 4.56 -0.86
C SER A 47 1.04 4.17 -0.32
N GLU A 48 0.61 4.90 0.70
CA GLU A 48 -0.77 4.79 1.13
C GLU A 48 -1.56 4.89 -0.16
N ILE A 49 -2.24 3.80 -0.54
CA ILE A 49 -2.96 3.69 -1.81
C ILE A 49 -3.91 4.89 -1.97
N TYR A 50 -4.27 5.47 -0.83
CA TYR A 50 -5.03 6.69 -0.66
C TYR A 50 -4.17 7.81 -0.10
N ASN A 51 -4.49 9.05 -0.50
CA ASN A 51 -3.92 10.25 0.09
C ASN A 51 -4.09 10.24 1.65
N PRO A 52 -3.04 10.53 2.44
CA PRO A 52 -3.11 10.57 3.90
C PRO A 52 -4.22 11.49 4.44
N GLU A 53 -4.48 12.63 3.79
CA GLU A 53 -5.55 13.56 4.16
C GLU A 53 -6.92 12.92 3.99
N PHE A 54 -7.11 12.16 2.90
CA PHE A 54 -8.33 11.40 2.66
C PHE A 54 -8.53 10.35 3.76
N VAL A 55 -7.48 9.60 4.13
CA VAL A 55 -7.55 8.61 5.20
C VAL A 55 -7.91 9.26 6.54
N ALA A 56 -7.33 10.42 6.85
CA ALA A 56 -7.63 11.17 8.07
C ALA A 56 -9.09 11.66 8.09
N MET A 57 -9.60 12.17 6.97
CA MET A 57 -10.98 12.60 6.81
C MET A 57 -11.96 11.45 7.09
N ILE A 58 -11.74 10.28 6.49
CA ILE A 58 -12.60 9.10 6.69
C ILE A 58 -12.58 8.63 8.16
N LYS A 59 -11.40 8.55 8.78
CA LYS A 59 -11.28 8.17 10.21
C LYS A 59 -12.00 9.15 11.13
N LYS A 60 -11.96 10.45 10.81
CA LYS A 60 -12.69 11.48 11.57
C LYS A 60 -14.21 11.31 11.39
N ALA A 61 -14.68 11.07 10.16
CA ALA A 61 -16.08 10.81 9.87
C ALA A 61 -16.59 9.54 10.58
N GLN A 62 -15.82 8.45 10.59
CA GLN A 62 -16.17 7.19 11.25
C GLN A 62 -16.42 7.36 12.76
N LYS A 63 -15.61 8.18 13.44
CA LYS A 63 -15.75 8.47 14.88
C LYS A 63 -16.91 9.41 15.20
N SER A 64 -17.45 10.12 14.21
CA SER A 64 -18.57 11.04 14.39
C SER A 64 -19.87 10.30 14.65
N LYS A 65 -20.70 10.85 15.54
CA LYS A 65 -22.09 10.40 15.75
C LYS A 65 -23.08 11.08 14.81
N LYS A 66 -22.68 12.15 14.11
CA LYS A 66 -23.52 12.86 13.14
C LYS A 66 -23.57 12.04 11.85
N ARG A 67 -24.73 11.48 11.53
CA ARG A 67 -25.00 10.69 10.33
C ARG A 67 -26.26 11.22 9.67
N THR A 68 -26.24 11.26 8.34
CA THR A 68 -27.42 11.58 7.53
C THR A 68 -27.97 10.27 6.99
N VAL A 69 -29.24 10.01 7.23
CA VAL A 69 -29.96 8.91 6.58
C VAL A 69 -30.32 9.40 5.18
N VAL A 70 -29.92 8.65 4.16
CA VAL A 70 -30.15 9.00 2.76
C VAL A 70 -31.20 8.05 2.20
N ASP A 71 -32.25 8.60 1.58
CA ASP A 71 -33.21 7.82 0.80
C ASP A 71 -32.54 7.36 -0.50
N PRO A 72 -32.45 6.05 -0.77
CA PRO A 72 -31.91 5.53 -2.04
C PRO A 72 -32.67 6.02 -3.27
N ASN A 73 -33.96 6.36 -3.14
CA ASN A 73 -34.79 6.82 -4.26
C ASN A 73 -34.65 8.34 -4.51
N ASP A 74 -34.10 9.11 -3.56
CA ASP A 74 -33.82 10.54 -3.72
C ASP A 74 -32.57 10.97 -2.94
N ILE A 75 -31.41 10.56 -3.46
CA ILE A 75 -30.10 10.84 -2.85
C ILE A 75 -29.84 12.35 -2.77
N TRP A 76 -30.10 13.09 -3.84
CA TRP A 76 -29.82 14.53 -3.91
C TRP A 76 -30.78 15.35 -3.05
N GLY A 77 -32.06 14.97 -3.01
CA GLY A 77 -33.04 15.60 -2.12
C GLY A 77 -32.72 15.35 -0.64
N SER A 78 -32.29 14.14 -0.28
CA SER A 78 -31.85 13.80 1.09
C SER A 78 -30.65 14.61 1.57
N LEU A 79 -29.86 15.15 0.64
CA LEU A 79 -28.72 16.01 0.91
C LEU A 79 -29.05 17.51 0.82
N GLY A 80 -30.29 17.87 0.48
CA GLY A 80 -30.73 19.27 0.33
C GLY A 80 -30.11 19.99 -0.87
N LEU A 81 -29.78 19.25 -1.93
CA LEU A 81 -29.06 19.76 -3.11
C LEU A 81 -29.98 19.99 -4.33
N LYS A 82 -31.27 20.24 -4.07
CA LYS A 82 -32.29 20.56 -5.10
C LYS A 82 -32.59 22.05 -5.13
#